data_AF-A0A1A6H9S6-F1
#
_entry.id   AF-A0A1A6H9S6-F1
#
_cell.length_a   1.000
_cell.length_b   1.000
_cell.length_c   1.000
_cell.angle_alpha   90.00
_cell.angle_beta   90.00
_cell.angle_gamma   90.00
#
_symmetry.space_group_name_H-M   'P 1'
#
loop_
_entity.id
_entity.type
_entity.pdbx_description
1 polymer ?
#
loop_
_entity_poly.entity_id
_entity_poly.type
_entity_poly.pdbx_seq_one_letter_code
_entity_poly.pdbx_strand_id
1 'polypeptide(L)'
;MEERESMEDSSWPISNQHVPEMSDVNRENSCRLSKMPNGKKAKGKKVAPAPIIVKKQEAKKVALDRQTATQLLKLACKYRPETKQDKKQRLLARAEKKAAGKGDVPTKRPPVL
;
A
#
# COMPACT_ATOMS: atom_id res chain seq x y z
N MET A 1 60.50 44.34 1.31
CA MET A 1 59.56 43.99 0.25
C MET A 1 58.90 42.72 0.73
N GLU A 2 57.88 42.80 1.59
CA GLU A 2 56.48 43.05 1.16
C GLU A 2 56.20 42.14 -0.04
N GLU A 3 55.38 41.11 0.12
CA GLU A 3 53.97 41.28 0.44
C GLU A 3 53.47 40.36 1.57
N ARG A 4 52.87 41.03 2.57
CA ARG A 4 51.67 40.52 3.22
C ARG A 4 50.51 40.82 2.27
N GLU A 5 49.78 39.81 1.83
CA GLU A 5 48.35 39.92 1.52
C GLU A 5 47.74 38.53 1.79
N SER A 6 47.12 38.34 2.95
CA SER A 6 45.68 38.55 3.14
C SER A 6 44.84 37.65 2.25
N MET A 7 44.53 36.45 2.75
CA MET A 7 43.16 35.93 2.67
C MET A 7 43.02 34.73 3.64
N GLU A 8 43.18 35.02 4.94
CA GLU A 8 42.44 34.26 5.94
C GLU A 8 40.93 34.43 5.62
N ASP A 9 40.11 33.44 5.98
CA ASP A 9 38.64 33.50 5.97
C ASP A 9 37.92 33.25 4.64
N SER A 10 37.96 31.99 4.20
CA SER A 10 36.76 31.38 3.59
C SER A 10 36.50 30.01 4.21
N SER A 11 36.36 30.03 5.53
CA SER A 11 35.51 29.07 6.24
C SER A 11 34.09 29.24 5.67
N TRP A 12 33.72 28.38 4.73
CA TRP A 12 32.38 28.38 4.14
C TRP A 12 31.36 28.23 5.28
N PRO A 13 30.32 29.08 5.37
CA PRO A 13 29.40 29.01 6.48
C PRO A 13 28.61 27.70 6.38
N ILE A 14 28.92 26.74 7.26
CA ILE A 14 28.04 25.60 7.58
C ILE A 14 26.88 26.14 8.45
N SER A 15 26.17 27.13 7.94
CA SER A 15 25.00 27.70 8.60
C SER A 15 23.86 27.60 7.60
N ASN A 16 23.17 26.45 7.67
CA ASN A 16 21.94 26.04 6.99
C ASN A 16 22.05 24.72 6.22
N GLN A 17 22.51 23.67 6.88
CA GLN A 17 22.07 22.31 6.57
C GLN A 17 21.15 21.82 7.67
N HIS A 18 19.97 22.45 7.79
CA HIS A 18 18.87 21.79 8.49
C HIS A 18 18.35 20.70 7.55
N VAL A 19 18.80 19.47 7.77
CA VAL A 19 18.22 18.30 7.12
C VAL A 19 16.83 18.12 7.74
N PRO A 20 15.73 18.24 6.97
CA PRO A 20 14.39 18.08 7.51
C PRO A 20 14.23 16.67 8.09
N GLU A 21 13.64 16.55 9.28
CA GLU A 21 13.38 15.24 9.85
C GLU A 21 12.42 14.45 8.93
N MET A 22 12.59 13.13 8.90
CA MET A 22 11.76 12.23 8.07
C MET A 22 10.25 12.38 8.39
N SER A 23 9.92 12.80 9.61
CA SER A 23 8.57 13.15 10.08
C SER A 23 8.04 14.41 9.39
N ASP A 24 8.87 15.43 9.23
CA ASP A 24 8.53 16.69 8.55
C ASP A 24 8.31 16.47 7.05
N VAL A 25 9.15 15.66 6.40
CA VAL A 25 8.96 15.27 4.99
C VAL A 25 7.64 14.53 4.78
N ASN A 26 7.27 13.64 5.70
CA ASN A 26 6.00 12.91 5.63
C ASN A 26 4.78 13.82 5.90
N ARG A 27 4.92 14.77 6.83
CA ARG A 27 3.88 15.78 7.12
C ARG A 27 3.67 16.73 5.94
N GLU A 28 4.75 17.19 5.32
CA GLU A 28 4.70 18.03 4.12
C GLU A 28 4.10 17.28 2.93
N ASN A 29 4.48 16.01 2.71
CA ASN A 29 3.91 15.19 1.64
C ASN A 29 2.39 14.96 1.84
N SER A 30 1.95 14.68 3.07
CA SER A 30 0.52 14.59 3.43
C SER A 30 -0.24 15.90 3.15
N CYS A 31 0.35 17.05 3.50
CA CYS A 31 -0.22 18.37 3.24
C CYS A 31 -0.25 18.74 1.75
N ARG A 32 0.70 18.28 0.94
CA ARG A 32 0.70 18.49 -0.52
C ARG A 32 -0.36 17.64 -1.22
N LEU A 33 -0.54 16.38 -0.79
CA LEU A 33 -1.51 15.45 -1.37
C LEU A 33 -2.98 15.81 -1.07
N SER A 34 -3.25 16.57 0.01
CA SER A 34 -4.61 16.95 0.41
C SER A 34 -5.14 18.24 -0.25
N LYS A 35 -4.31 18.98 -0.99
CA LYS A 35 -4.72 20.22 -1.67
C LYS A 35 -5.28 19.93 -3.07
N MET A 36 -6.58 19.64 -3.16
CA MET A 36 -7.33 19.72 -4.42
C MET A 36 -8.23 20.95 -4.47
N PRO A 37 -8.33 21.67 -5.61
CA PRO A 37 -9.27 22.77 -5.77
C PRO A 37 -10.69 22.25 -6.01
N ASN A 38 -11.63 22.58 -5.12
CA ASN A 38 -13.05 22.36 -5.36
C ASN A 38 -13.48 23.12 -6.63
N GLY A 39 -13.87 22.37 -7.65
CA GLY A 39 -14.34 22.91 -8.93
C GLY A 39 -15.54 23.84 -8.76
N LYS A 40 -15.46 25.01 -9.41
CA LYS A 40 -16.48 26.06 -9.43
C LYS A 40 -17.80 25.52 -9.97
N LYS A 41 -18.91 25.69 -9.23
CA LYS A 41 -20.26 25.46 -9.78
C LYS A 41 -20.67 26.65 -10.65
N ALA A 42 -20.80 26.42 -11.96
CA ALA A 42 -21.51 27.33 -12.85
C ALA A 42 -22.99 27.40 -12.42
N LYS A 43 -23.48 28.61 -12.16
CA LYS A 43 -24.87 28.87 -11.74
C LYS A 43 -25.76 28.99 -13.00
N GLY A 44 -26.05 27.85 -13.61
CA GLY A 44 -27.05 27.75 -14.69
C GLY A 44 -28.47 27.96 -14.14
N LYS A 45 -29.31 28.64 -14.92
CA LYS A 45 -30.73 28.94 -14.62
C LYS A 45 -31.48 27.63 -14.31
N LYS A 46 -32.10 27.54 -13.12
CA LYS A 46 -32.88 26.38 -12.69
C LYS A 46 -34.20 26.31 -13.48
N VAL A 47 -34.33 25.31 -14.35
CA VAL A 47 -35.65 24.74 -14.69
C VAL A 47 -35.81 23.53 -13.77
N ALA A 48 -36.95 23.43 -13.07
CA ALA A 48 -37.17 22.37 -12.09
C ALA A 48 -37.13 21.00 -12.79
N PRO A 49 -36.26 20.06 -12.35
CA PRO A 49 -36.34 18.71 -12.85
C PRO A 49 -37.63 18.08 -12.30
N ALA A 50 -38.46 17.55 -13.18
CA ALA A 50 -39.58 16.70 -12.82
C ALA A 50 -39.09 15.53 -11.94
N PRO A 51 -39.89 15.01 -10.99
CA PRO A 51 -39.47 13.87 -10.18
C PRO A 51 -39.40 12.61 -11.06
N ILE A 52 -38.24 12.35 -11.64
CA ILE A 52 -37.88 11.05 -12.20
C ILE A 52 -37.44 10.18 -11.03
N ILE A 53 -38.06 9.00 -10.90
CA ILE A 53 -37.86 8.00 -9.85
C ILE A 53 -36.42 7.48 -9.89
N VAL A 54 -35.48 8.24 -9.33
CA VAL A 54 -34.14 7.77 -8.96
C VAL A 54 -33.73 8.57 -7.73
N LYS A 55 -34.22 8.11 -6.56
CA LYS A 55 -33.59 8.46 -5.29
C LYS A 55 -32.12 8.09 -5.43
N LYS A 56 -31.25 9.08 -5.51
CA LYS A 56 -29.81 8.90 -5.34
C LYS A 56 -29.62 8.29 -3.96
N GLN A 57 -29.49 6.96 -3.91
CA GLN A 57 -29.27 6.25 -2.67
C GLN A 57 -27.84 6.55 -2.28
N GLU A 58 -27.68 7.33 -1.21
CA GLU A 58 -26.42 7.40 -0.49
C GLU A 58 -26.05 5.95 -0.15
N ALA A 59 -24.95 5.46 -0.71
CA ALA A 59 -24.57 4.06 -0.61
C ALA A 59 -24.25 3.75 0.85
N LYS A 60 -25.23 3.21 1.57
CA LYS A 60 -25.02 2.64 2.90
C LYS A 60 -23.93 1.59 2.77
N LYS A 61 -22.81 1.81 3.44
CA LYS A 61 -21.69 0.87 3.49
C LYS A 61 -22.14 -0.32 4.34
N VAL A 62 -22.72 -1.33 3.70
CA VAL A 62 -23.09 -2.58 4.36
C VAL A 62 -21.82 -3.39 4.60
N ALA A 63 -21.48 -3.62 5.86
CA ALA A 63 -20.37 -4.46 6.28
C ALA A 63 -20.89 -5.64 7.10
N LEU A 64 -20.21 -6.78 7.03
CA LEU A 64 -20.48 -7.90 7.92
C LEU A 64 -20.18 -7.53 9.36
N ASP A 65 -20.93 -8.10 10.29
CA ASP A 65 -20.65 -7.95 11.71
C ASP A 65 -19.21 -8.39 12.03
N ARG A 66 -18.59 -7.68 12.98
CA ARG A 66 -17.19 -7.88 13.35
C ARG A 66 -16.91 -9.33 13.75
N GLN A 67 -17.85 -9.98 14.44
CA GLN A 67 -17.70 -11.37 14.86
C GLN A 67 -17.68 -12.32 13.66
N THR A 68 -18.64 -12.17 12.75
CA THR A 68 -18.73 -12.99 11.52
C THR A 68 -17.52 -12.78 10.61
N ALA A 69 -17.08 -11.52 10.41
CA ALA A 69 -15.90 -11.21 9.60
C ALA A 69 -14.64 -11.88 10.16
N THR A 70 -14.48 -11.92 11.48
CA THR A 70 -13.33 -12.58 12.13
C THR A 70 -13.35 -14.09 11.93
N GLN A 71 -14.52 -14.71 12.04
CA GLN A 71 -14.69 -16.16 11.81
C GLN A 71 -14.33 -16.52 10.36
N LEU A 72 -14.83 -15.75 9.39
CA LEU A 72 -14.53 -15.95 7.98
C LEU A 72 -13.05 -15.74 7.66
N LEU A 73 -12.41 -14.71 8.24
CA LEU A 73 -10.99 -14.46 8.02
C LEU A 73 -10.11 -15.60 8.56
N LYS A 74 -10.44 -16.16 9.74
CA LYS A 74 -9.74 -17.32 10.28
C LYS A 74 -9.86 -18.54 9.37
N LEU A 75 -11.05 -18.78 8.81
CA LEU A 75 -11.28 -19.85 7.83
C LEU A 75 -10.50 -19.60 6.53
N ALA A 76 -10.50 -18.36 6.03
CA ALA A 76 -9.74 -17.97 4.84
C ALA A 76 -8.24 -18.19 5.02
N CYS A 77 -7.71 -17.90 6.21
CA CYS A 77 -6.32 -18.17 6.54
C CYS A 77 -5.99 -19.67 6.60
N LYS A 78 -6.93 -20.52 7.05
CA LYS A 78 -6.75 -21.99 7.12
C LYS A 78 -6.61 -22.65 5.75
N TYR A 79 -7.37 -22.17 4.76
CA TYR A 79 -7.41 -22.72 3.41
C TYR A 79 -6.73 -21.80 2.39
N ARG A 80 -5.72 -21.06 2.85
CA ARG A 80 -4.97 -20.14 2.00
C ARG A 80 -4.20 -20.93 0.93
N PRO A 81 -4.17 -20.46 -0.33
CA PRO A 81 -3.34 -21.07 -1.38
C PRO A 81 -1.86 -21.05 -1.00
N GLU A 82 -1.15 -22.10 -1.43
CA GLU A 82 0.32 -22.18 -1.30
C GLU A 82 0.98 -20.98 -1.98
N THR A 83 1.98 -20.40 -1.30
CA THR A 83 2.81 -19.38 -1.91
C THR A 83 3.75 -20.02 -2.94
N LYS A 84 4.32 -19.20 -3.83
CA LYS A 84 5.28 -19.67 -4.84
C LYS A 84 6.51 -20.34 -4.19
N GLN A 85 6.87 -19.95 -2.96
CA GLN A 85 7.98 -20.51 -2.21
C GLN A 85 7.63 -21.90 -1.65
N ASP A 86 6.48 -22.04 -1.01
CA ASP A 86 6.01 -23.34 -0.47
C ASP A 86 5.87 -24.38 -1.57
N LYS A 87 5.37 -23.97 -2.74
CA LYS A 87 5.26 -24.84 -3.92
C LYS A 87 6.63 -25.31 -4.39
N LYS A 88 7.65 -24.42 -4.39
CA LYS A 88 9.03 -24.80 -4.74
C LYS A 88 9.58 -25.82 -3.75
N GLN A 89 9.42 -25.58 -2.45
CA GLN A 89 9.85 -26.50 -1.40
C GLN A 89 9.19 -27.87 -1.53
N ARG A 90 7.88 -27.92 -1.80
CA ARG A 90 7.17 -29.19 -2.07
C ARG A 90 7.75 -29.93 -3.27
N LEU A 91 8.08 -29.23 -4.35
CA LEU A 91 8.67 -29.82 -5.55
C LEU A 91 10.09 -30.32 -5.30
N LEU A 92 10.89 -29.58 -4.53
CA LEU A 92 12.24 -30.01 -4.13
C LEU A 92 12.17 -31.28 -3.26
N ALA A 93 11.33 -31.29 -2.22
CA ALA A 93 11.13 -32.48 -1.39
C ALA A 93 10.64 -33.70 -2.19
N ARG A 94 9.86 -33.47 -3.26
CA ARG A 94 9.44 -34.53 -4.19
C ARG A 94 10.61 -35.04 -5.03
N ALA A 95 11.45 -34.14 -5.55
CA ALA A 95 12.64 -34.48 -6.31
C ALA A 95 13.65 -35.28 -5.44
N GLU A 96 13.85 -34.87 -4.18
CA GLU A 96 14.68 -35.58 -3.20
C GLU A 96 14.14 -36.99 -2.90
N LYS A 97 12.83 -37.13 -2.66
CA LYS A 97 12.20 -38.44 -2.46
C LYS A 97 12.34 -39.35 -3.68
N LYS A 98 12.21 -38.78 -4.88
CA LYS A 98 12.41 -39.49 -6.15
C LYS A 98 13.87 -39.90 -6.35
N ALA A 99 14.81 -39.02 -6.03
CA ALA A 99 16.25 -39.31 -6.07
C ALA A 99 16.65 -40.40 -5.07
N ALA A 100 15.98 -40.47 -3.92
CA ALA A 100 16.12 -41.54 -2.93
C ALA A 100 15.47 -42.88 -3.36
N GLY A 101 15.05 -43.02 -4.63
CA GLY A 101 14.50 -44.25 -5.19
C GLY A 101 13.07 -44.59 -4.77
N LYS A 102 12.41 -43.71 -4.01
CA LYS A 102 10.99 -43.88 -3.66
C LYS A 102 10.15 -43.40 -4.86
N GLY A 103 9.28 -44.27 -5.38
CA GLY A 103 8.44 -43.97 -6.54
C GLY A 103 7.64 -42.68 -6.40
N ASP A 104 7.26 -42.09 -7.53
CA ASP A 104 6.61 -40.79 -7.57
C ASP A 104 5.12 -40.87 -7.17
N VAL A 105 4.85 -40.94 -5.87
CA VAL A 105 3.49 -41.01 -5.33
C VAL A 105 2.81 -39.64 -5.44
N PRO A 106 1.59 -39.56 -6.03
CA PRO A 106 0.82 -38.33 -6.10
C PRO A 106 0.55 -37.74 -4.71
N THR A 107 1.30 -36.71 -4.34
CA THR A 107 1.04 -35.97 -3.11
C THR A 107 -0.18 -35.10 -3.32
N LYS A 108 -1.27 -35.36 -2.59
CA LYS A 108 -2.48 -34.54 -2.64
C LYS A 108 -2.15 -33.13 -2.18
N ARG A 109 -2.59 -32.15 -2.97
CA ARG A 109 -2.45 -30.73 -2.63
C ARG A 109 -3.34 -30.42 -1.42
N PRO A 110 -2.94 -29.48 -0.54
CA PRO A 110 -3.81 -29.05 0.54
C PRO A 110 -5.12 -28.50 -0.06
N PRO A 111 -6.27 -28.69 0.60
CA PRO A 111 -7.52 -28.05 0.19
C PRO A 111 -7.36 -26.53 0.21
N VAL A 112 -7.78 -25.86 -0.85
CA VAL A 112 -7.64 -24.41 -1.05
C VAL A 112 -9.03 -23.81 -1.30
N LEU A 113 -9.26 -22.58 -0.80
CA LEU A 113 -10.44 -21.76 -1.13
C LEU A 113 -10.32 -21.08 -2.49
#